data_AF-A0A939R1I7-F1
#
_entry.id   AF-A0A939R1I7-F1
#
_cell.length_a   1.000
_cell.length_b   1.000
_cell.length_c   1.000
_cell.angle_alpha   90.00
_cell.angle_beta   90.00
_cell.angle_gamma   90.00
#
_symmetry.space_group_name_H-M   'P 1'
#
loop_
_entity.id
_entity.type
_entity.pdbx_description
1 polymer ?
#
loop_
_entity_poly.entity_id
_entity_poly.type
_entity_poly.pdbx_seq_one_letter_code
_entity_poly.pdbx_strand_id
1 'polypeptide(L)'
;MEQQYKYFAFISYNSHDVKWGKRLQKKLEHYRMPATLCSERGWERAPIKPVFFAPTDIQPGGLSLELQERLKASRNLVVICSPHSAKSEWVGREIAFFHELGRTQNIHFFIVDGEPHSEDPDKECFNPVVETLGLPEILGANINEQIHWFPWLNRERAYVQLVSKLLDVEFDAIWKRHRRQLIRKAIAWVFGTLLVLAALVGLWRQGLPMDVVLRVNETSVHNDYLPEMQDAVVTLSLPNKTETDTLRAMDGHVLFRNIPHKYLNKPVQVTVSCRDFLTTDTTVMLTELVKVNVARDPAVYGDIRFRIYDPQTEQYLSGVEVLIEGQTVWSDETGLVTLTIPLAAQKKTYPIMASVPLHEDSLYLPCGDTYCIFRQ
;
A
#
# COMPACT_ATOMS: atom_id res chain seq x y z
N MET A 1 -38.66 -50.21 -20.87
CA MET A 1 -37.28 -50.35 -20.36
C MET A 1 -36.54 -49.09 -20.73
N GLU A 2 -36.11 -48.27 -19.77
CA GLU A 2 -35.22 -47.14 -20.08
C GLU A 2 -33.92 -47.69 -20.68
N GLN A 3 -33.58 -47.22 -21.87
CA GLN A 3 -32.35 -47.62 -22.55
C GLN A 3 -31.17 -47.08 -21.74
N GLN A 4 -30.39 -47.98 -21.11
CA GLN A 4 -29.26 -47.58 -20.29
C GLN A 4 -28.10 -47.16 -21.20
N TYR A 5 -27.81 -45.86 -21.22
CA TYR A 5 -26.69 -45.29 -21.99
C TYR A 5 -25.38 -45.35 -21.21
N LYS A 6 -24.27 -45.67 -21.90
CA LYS A 6 -22.94 -45.65 -21.29
C LYS A 6 -22.46 -44.22 -21.03
N TYR A 7 -22.80 -43.30 -21.94
CA TYR A 7 -22.43 -41.89 -21.86
C TYR A 7 -23.67 -41.00 -21.73
N PHE A 8 -23.57 -39.99 -20.88
CA PHE A 8 -24.63 -38.99 -20.73
C PHE A 8 -24.72 -38.10 -21.98
N ALA A 9 -23.58 -37.71 -22.53
CA ALA A 9 -23.51 -36.89 -23.73
C ALA A 9 -22.27 -37.25 -24.57
N PHE A 10 -22.41 -37.09 -25.88
CA PHE A 10 -21.33 -37.09 -26.86
C PHE A 10 -21.10 -35.65 -27.32
N ILE A 11 -19.84 -35.18 -27.34
CA ILE A 11 -19.50 -33.86 -27.88
C ILE A 11 -18.97 -34.01 -29.31
N SER A 12 -19.71 -33.46 -30.27
CA SER A 12 -19.32 -33.31 -31.67
C SER A 12 -18.71 -31.93 -31.91
N TYR A 13 -17.55 -31.88 -32.55
CA TYR A 13 -16.78 -30.65 -32.73
C TYR A 13 -15.77 -30.77 -33.88
N ASN A 14 -15.33 -29.63 -34.43
CA ASN A 14 -14.24 -29.57 -35.41
C ASN A 14 -12.86 -29.52 -34.71
N SER A 15 -11.80 -30.01 -35.35
CA SER A 15 -10.40 -29.93 -34.88
C SER A 15 -9.96 -28.53 -34.44
N HIS A 16 -10.48 -27.48 -35.07
CA HIS A 16 -10.20 -26.09 -34.70
C HIS A 16 -10.83 -25.68 -33.35
N ASP A 17 -11.88 -26.37 -32.91
CA ASP A 17 -12.66 -26.10 -31.70
C ASP A 17 -12.32 -27.02 -30.51
N VAL A 18 -11.24 -27.82 -30.60
CA VAL A 18 -10.80 -28.75 -29.54
C VAL A 18 -10.74 -28.07 -28.17
N LYS A 19 -10.24 -26.83 -28.11
CA LYS A 19 -10.10 -26.06 -26.85
C LYS A 19 -11.46 -25.80 -26.20
N TRP A 20 -12.46 -25.46 -27.00
CA TRP A 20 -13.83 -25.25 -26.52
C TRP A 20 -14.45 -26.55 -26.06
N GLY A 21 -14.29 -27.63 -26.81
CA GLY A 21 -14.85 -28.93 -26.45
C GLY A 21 -14.27 -29.54 -25.19
N LYS A 22 -12.95 -29.48 -24.99
CA LYS A 22 -12.33 -29.91 -23.71
C LYS A 22 -12.81 -29.07 -22.53
N ARG A 23 -12.95 -27.76 -22.72
CA ARG A 23 -13.47 -26.86 -21.68
C ARG A 23 -14.91 -27.20 -21.33
N LEU A 24 -15.75 -27.45 -22.34
CA LEU A 24 -17.14 -27.81 -22.18
C LEU A 24 -17.29 -29.17 -21.47
N GLN A 25 -16.55 -30.19 -21.91
CA GLN A 25 -16.53 -31.52 -21.27
C GLN A 25 -16.23 -31.40 -19.77
N LYS A 26 -15.11 -30.75 -19.42
CA LYS A 26 -14.72 -30.57 -18.02
C LYS A 26 -15.80 -29.84 -17.23
N LYS A 27 -16.40 -28.80 -17.82
CA LYS A 27 -17.42 -28.00 -17.15
C LYS A 27 -18.71 -28.78 -16.92
N LEU A 28 -19.16 -29.58 -17.89
CA LEU A 28 -20.35 -30.43 -17.77
C LEU A 28 -20.15 -31.52 -16.70
N GLU A 29 -19.03 -32.24 -16.74
CA GLU A 29 -18.76 -33.34 -15.79
C GLU A 29 -18.62 -32.86 -14.34
N HIS A 30 -18.09 -31.66 -14.14
CA HIS A 30 -17.90 -31.07 -12.81
C HIS A 30 -19.06 -30.17 -12.37
N TYR A 31 -20.12 -30.04 -13.20
CA TYR A 31 -21.24 -29.18 -12.87
C TYR A 31 -22.03 -29.74 -11.67
N ARG A 32 -22.03 -29.01 -10.55
CA ARG A 32 -22.72 -29.45 -9.33
C ARG A 32 -24.14 -28.91 -9.27
N MET A 33 -25.11 -29.80 -9.41
CA MET A 33 -26.53 -29.46 -9.27
C MET A 33 -26.91 -29.11 -7.83
N PRO A 34 -27.87 -28.19 -7.60
CA PRO A 34 -28.38 -27.86 -6.27
C PRO A 34 -28.86 -29.10 -5.51
N ALA A 35 -28.58 -29.18 -4.21
CA ALA A 35 -28.92 -30.36 -3.40
C ALA A 35 -30.43 -30.63 -3.37
N THR A 36 -31.25 -29.57 -3.37
CA THR A 36 -32.72 -29.65 -3.42
C THR A 36 -33.19 -30.36 -4.69
N LEU A 37 -32.70 -29.94 -5.86
CA LEU A 37 -33.04 -30.57 -7.15
C LEU A 37 -32.53 -32.01 -7.25
N CYS A 38 -31.34 -32.29 -6.70
CA CYS A 38 -30.81 -33.65 -6.62
C CYS A 38 -31.72 -34.56 -5.77
N SER A 39 -32.20 -34.09 -4.62
CA SER A 39 -33.11 -34.86 -3.75
C SER A 39 -34.48 -35.08 -4.37
N GLU A 40 -35.05 -34.09 -5.05
CA GLU A 40 -36.36 -34.19 -5.73
C GLU A 40 -36.34 -35.18 -6.91
N ARG A 41 -35.26 -35.19 -7.70
CA ARG A 41 -35.13 -36.02 -8.90
C ARG A 41 -34.37 -37.34 -8.68
N GLY A 42 -33.84 -37.57 -7.47
CA GLY A 42 -33.01 -38.74 -7.16
C GLY A 42 -31.65 -38.75 -7.87
N TRP A 43 -31.08 -37.59 -8.18
CA TRP A 43 -29.82 -37.47 -8.92
C TRP A 43 -28.59 -37.37 -8.02
N GLU A 44 -27.46 -37.83 -8.53
CA GLU A 44 -26.16 -37.47 -7.96
C GLU A 44 -25.89 -35.96 -8.05
N ARG A 45 -24.93 -35.47 -7.25
CA ARG A 45 -24.55 -34.05 -7.25
C ARG A 45 -23.98 -33.57 -8.58
N ALA A 46 -23.40 -34.47 -9.39
CA ALA A 46 -22.92 -34.19 -10.74
C ALA A 46 -23.53 -35.22 -11.71
N PRO A 47 -24.74 -34.97 -12.24
CA PRO A 47 -25.50 -35.96 -13.00
C PRO A 47 -25.04 -36.12 -14.46
N ILE A 48 -24.24 -35.20 -14.98
CA ILE A 48 -23.82 -35.15 -16.41
C ILE A 48 -22.48 -35.87 -16.58
N LYS A 49 -22.35 -37.09 -16.04
CA LYS A 49 -21.13 -37.91 -16.18
C LYS A 49 -21.53 -39.34 -16.57
N PRO A 50 -20.78 -40.02 -17.45
CA PRO A 50 -19.60 -39.54 -18.19
C PRO A 50 -19.95 -38.82 -19.50
N VAL A 51 -19.11 -37.85 -19.92
CA VAL A 51 -19.24 -37.17 -21.23
C VAL A 51 -18.14 -37.65 -22.16
N PHE A 52 -18.53 -38.21 -23.31
CA PHE A 52 -17.57 -38.65 -24.32
C PHE A 52 -17.12 -37.47 -25.18
N PHE A 53 -15.81 -37.32 -25.29
CA PHE A 53 -15.16 -36.32 -26.14
C PHE A 53 -14.40 -37.07 -27.24
N ALA A 54 -14.88 -36.98 -28.48
CA ALA A 54 -14.32 -37.74 -29.59
C ALA A 54 -12.86 -37.32 -29.89
N PRO A 55 -11.93 -38.25 -30.12
CA PRO A 55 -10.61 -37.90 -30.63
C PRO A 55 -10.70 -37.49 -32.11
N THR A 56 -9.87 -36.51 -32.49
CA THR A 56 -9.84 -35.90 -33.83
C THR A 56 -9.13 -36.74 -34.89
N ASP A 57 -8.46 -37.82 -34.50
CA ASP A 57 -7.61 -38.65 -35.38
C ASP A 57 -8.47 -39.65 -36.14
N ILE A 58 -9.07 -39.21 -37.25
CA ILE A 58 -9.89 -40.06 -38.11
C ILE A 58 -9.38 -39.93 -39.54
N GLN A 59 -9.09 -41.08 -40.15
CA GLN A 59 -8.66 -41.18 -41.55
C GLN A 59 -9.83 -40.83 -42.50
N PRO A 60 -9.56 -40.30 -43.69
CA PRO A 60 -10.60 -40.05 -44.68
C PRO A 60 -11.24 -41.36 -45.14
N GLY A 61 -12.47 -41.64 -44.67
CA GLY A 61 -13.20 -42.87 -45.01
C GLY A 61 -14.35 -43.22 -44.06
N GLY A 62 -15.45 -42.45 -44.10
CA GLY A 62 -16.70 -42.76 -43.37
C GLY A 62 -16.62 -42.59 -41.83
N LEU A 63 -17.78 -42.63 -41.17
CA LEU A 63 -17.84 -42.74 -39.71
C LEU A 63 -17.22 -44.08 -39.29
N SER A 64 -16.15 -44.08 -38.49
CA SER A 64 -15.57 -45.32 -37.98
C SER A 64 -16.64 -46.09 -37.19
N LEU A 65 -16.64 -47.42 -37.31
CA LEU A 65 -17.57 -48.29 -36.57
C LEU A 65 -17.55 -47.99 -35.06
N GLU A 66 -16.37 -47.70 -34.52
CA GLU A 66 -16.22 -47.31 -33.12
C GLU A 66 -17.00 -46.03 -32.79
N LEU A 67 -16.92 -44.98 -33.61
CA LEU A 67 -17.62 -43.72 -33.34
C LEU A 67 -19.14 -43.87 -33.46
N GLN A 68 -19.63 -44.69 -34.40
CA GLN A 68 -21.04 -45.04 -34.47
C GLN A 68 -21.51 -45.77 -33.20
N GLU A 69 -20.71 -46.69 -32.67
CA GLU A 69 -21.02 -47.37 -31.40
C GLU A 69 -21.05 -46.39 -30.23
N ARG A 70 -20.12 -45.43 -30.16
CA ARG A 70 -20.12 -44.39 -29.12
C ARG A 70 -21.33 -43.48 -29.23
N LEU A 71 -21.74 -43.10 -30.44
CA LEU A 71 -22.95 -42.31 -30.68
C LEU A 71 -24.20 -43.08 -30.25
N LYS A 72 -24.32 -44.38 -30.60
CA LYS A 72 -25.42 -45.24 -30.14
C LYS A 72 -25.46 -45.35 -28.62
N ALA A 73 -24.29 -45.44 -27.97
CA ALA A 73 -24.14 -45.56 -26.53
C ALA A 73 -24.29 -44.24 -25.75
N SER A 74 -24.52 -43.12 -26.44
CA SER A 74 -24.68 -41.80 -25.84
C SER A 74 -26.15 -41.36 -25.82
N ARG A 75 -26.59 -40.79 -24.69
CA ARG A 75 -27.97 -40.31 -24.52
C ARG A 75 -28.26 -39.02 -25.30
N ASN A 76 -27.33 -38.07 -25.24
CA ASN A 76 -27.43 -36.75 -25.88
C ASN A 76 -26.27 -36.50 -26.84
N LEU A 77 -26.51 -35.72 -27.89
CA LEU A 77 -25.48 -35.16 -28.76
C LEU A 77 -25.35 -33.67 -28.46
N VAL A 78 -24.15 -33.21 -28.13
CA VAL A 78 -23.83 -31.79 -27.97
C VAL A 78 -22.93 -31.37 -29.12
N VAL A 79 -23.41 -30.48 -29.97
CA VAL A 79 -22.67 -29.99 -31.14
C VAL A 79 -22.07 -28.63 -30.82
N ILE A 80 -20.77 -28.49 -30.99
CA ILE A 80 -20.09 -27.19 -30.90
C ILE A 80 -20.24 -26.47 -32.23
N CYS A 81 -21.00 -25.39 -32.24
CA CYS A 81 -21.31 -24.60 -33.43
C CYS A 81 -20.29 -23.47 -33.59
N SER A 82 -19.65 -23.46 -34.75
CA SER A 82 -18.63 -22.50 -35.20
C SER A 82 -18.62 -22.50 -36.74
N PRO A 83 -18.04 -21.49 -37.39
CA PRO A 83 -17.83 -21.52 -38.85
C PRO A 83 -17.04 -22.73 -39.35
N HIS A 84 -16.18 -23.30 -38.51
CA HIS A 84 -15.43 -24.51 -38.85
C HIS A 84 -16.29 -25.78 -38.74
N SER A 85 -17.17 -25.86 -37.75
CA SER A 85 -18.14 -26.96 -37.61
C SER A 85 -19.21 -26.93 -38.70
N ALA A 86 -19.63 -25.73 -39.12
CA ALA A 86 -20.57 -25.54 -40.23
C ALA A 86 -20.06 -26.16 -41.53
N LYS A 87 -18.77 -26.01 -41.82
CA LYS A 87 -18.10 -26.55 -43.02
C LYS A 87 -17.63 -28.01 -42.86
N SER A 88 -17.76 -28.59 -41.67
CA SER A 88 -17.25 -29.93 -41.39
C SER A 88 -18.22 -31.01 -41.87
N GLU A 89 -17.80 -31.79 -42.86
CA GLU A 89 -18.55 -32.97 -43.29
C GLU A 89 -18.71 -33.99 -42.16
N TRP A 90 -17.69 -34.10 -41.30
CA TRP A 90 -17.69 -35.02 -40.16
C TRP A 90 -18.80 -34.69 -39.17
N VAL A 91 -18.89 -33.42 -38.73
CA VAL A 91 -19.94 -32.95 -37.81
C VAL A 91 -21.32 -33.17 -38.44
N GLY A 92 -21.48 -32.87 -39.74
CA GLY A 92 -22.73 -33.12 -40.47
C GLY A 92 -23.14 -34.59 -40.45
N ARG A 93 -22.20 -35.52 -40.69
CA ARG A 93 -22.46 -36.97 -40.63
C ARG A 93 -22.84 -37.44 -39.23
N GLU A 94 -22.20 -36.92 -38.17
CA GLU A 94 -22.56 -37.26 -36.78
C GLU A 94 -23.97 -36.80 -36.42
N ILE A 95 -24.37 -35.60 -36.86
CA ILE A 95 -25.72 -35.06 -36.70
C ILE A 95 -26.74 -35.94 -37.43
N ALA A 96 -26.49 -36.25 -38.71
CA ALA A 96 -27.38 -37.08 -39.51
C ALA A 96 -27.54 -38.49 -38.90
N PHE A 97 -26.44 -39.11 -38.49
CA PHE A 97 -26.47 -40.43 -37.86
C PHE A 97 -27.25 -40.43 -36.55
N PHE A 98 -27.08 -39.40 -35.71
CA PHE A 98 -27.82 -39.31 -34.45
C PHE A 98 -29.31 -39.02 -34.67
N HIS A 99 -29.65 -38.27 -35.73
CA HIS A 99 -31.02 -38.08 -36.18
C HIS A 99 -31.68 -39.38 -36.66
N GLU A 100 -30.97 -40.21 -37.43
CA GLU A 100 -31.43 -41.53 -37.89
C GLU A 100 -31.74 -42.49 -36.71
N LEU A 101 -31.09 -42.32 -35.56
CA LEU A 101 -31.42 -43.06 -34.34
C LEU A 101 -32.77 -42.65 -33.70
N GLY A 102 -33.48 -41.68 -34.28
CA GLY A 102 -34.77 -41.16 -33.79
C GLY A 102 -34.65 -40.23 -32.59
N ARG A 103 -33.45 -39.68 -32.33
CA ARG A 103 -33.13 -38.90 -31.12
C ARG A 103 -32.96 -37.40 -31.38
N THR A 104 -33.68 -36.87 -32.35
CA THR A 104 -33.67 -35.46 -32.75
C THR A 104 -33.79 -34.47 -31.58
N GLN A 105 -34.66 -34.77 -30.61
CA GLN A 105 -34.89 -33.90 -29.44
C GLN A 105 -33.70 -33.86 -28.45
N ASN A 106 -32.75 -34.81 -28.58
CA ASN A 106 -31.56 -34.90 -27.74
C ASN A 106 -30.30 -34.36 -28.44
N ILE A 107 -30.47 -33.60 -29.52
CA ILE A 107 -29.40 -32.84 -30.18
C ILE A 107 -29.41 -31.42 -29.62
N HIS A 108 -28.30 -31.01 -29.01
CA HIS A 108 -28.15 -29.71 -28.34
C HIS A 108 -27.02 -28.93 -28.99
N PHE A 109 -27.31 -27.72 -29.48
CA PHE A 109 -26.33 -26.85 -30.11
C PHE A 109 -25.68 -25.90 -29.09
N PHE A 110 -24.36 -25.73 -29.16
CA PHE A 110 -23.58 -24.83 -28.31
C PHE A 110 -22.73 -23.91 -29.19
N ILE A 111 -23.19 -22.66 -29.36
CA ILE A 111 -22.57 -21.69 -30.27
C ILE A 111 -21.38 -21.04 -29.57
N VAL A 112 -20.19 -21.27 -30.11
CA VAL A 112 -18.92 -20.71 -29.62
C VAL A 112 -18.40 -19.58 -30.48
N ASP A 113 -18.71 -19.59 -31.77
CA ASP A 113 -18.29 -18.58 -32.73
C ASP A 113 -19.26 -18.57 -33.92
N GLY A 114 -19.24 -17.49 -34.69
CA GLY A 114 -20.16 -17.28 -35.82
C GLY A 114 -21.56 -16.80 -35.40
N GLU A 115 -22.39 -16.60 -36.41
CA GLU A 115 -23.75 -16.10 -36.33
C GLU A 115 -24.71 -17.17 -36.88
N PRO A 116 -25.79 -17.52 -36.16
CA PRO A 116 -26.79 -18.45 -36.67
C PRO A 116 -27.61 -17.80 -37.79
N HIS A 117 -27.85 -18.52 -38.88
CA HIS A 117 -28.57 -18.04 -40.08
C HIS A 117 -27.93 -16.81 -40.72
N SER A 118 -26.61 -16.83 -40.80
CA SER A 118 -25.86 -15.78 -41.47
C SER A 118 -26.01 -15.93 -42.98
N GLU A 119 -26.33 -14.83 -43.67
CA GLU A 119 -26.29 -14.77 -45.14
C GLU A 119 -24.87 -14.97 -45.69
N ASP A 120 -23.85 -14.72 -44.86
CA ASP A 120 -22.44 -14.96 -45.16
C ASP A 120 -22.03 -16.39 -44.72
N PRO A 121 -21.67 -17.29 -45.66
CA PRO A 121 -21.24 -18.67 -45.36
C PRO A 121 -19.98 -18.77 -44.50
N ASP A 122 -19.16 -17.70 -44.46
CA ASP A 122 -17.96 -17.68 -43.63
C ASP A 122 -18.25 -17.34 -42.16
N LYS A 123 -19.44 -16.83 -41.86
CA LYS A 123 -19.89 -16.51 -40.50
C LYS A 123 -20.96 -17.46 -39.98
N GLU A 124 -21.59 -18.26 -40.84
CA GLU A 124 -22.58 -19.25 -40.43
C GLU A 124 -22.00 -20.25 -39.43
N CYS A 125 -22.73 -20.54 -38.36
CA CYS A 125 -22.28 -21.44 -37.30
C CYS A 125 -22.97 -22.82 -37.33
N PHE A 126 -24.09 -22.94 -38.04
CA PHE A 126 -24.81 -24.20 -38.22
C PHE A 126 -24.33 -24.97 -39.46
N ASN A 127 -24.31 -26.30 -39.33
CA ASN A 127 -24.04 -27.17 -40.46
C ASN A 127 -25.29 -27.24 -41.35
N PRO A 128 -25.17 -27.22 -42.69
CA PRO A 128 -26.33 -27.26 -43.61
C PRO A 128 -27.22 -28.49 -43.40
N VAL A 129 -26.67 -29.59 -42.85
CA VAL A 129 -27.44 -30.79 -42.47
C VAL A 129 -28.56 -30.49 -41.47
N VAL A 130 -28.42 -29.45 -40.64
CA VAL A 130 -29.42 -29.06 -39.65
C VAL A 130 -30.70 -28.58 -40.34
N GLU A 131 -30.56 -27.74 -41.37
CA GLU A 131 -31.67 -27.20 -42.15
C GLU A 131 -32.31 -28.29 -43.03
N THR A 132 -31.50 -29.12 -43.70
CA THR A 132 -32.03 -30.18 -44.57
C THR A 132 -32.82 -31.25 -43.84
N LEU A 133 -32.46 -31.54 -42.57
CA LEU A 133 -33.18 -32.49 -41.72
C LEU A 133 -34.35 -31.85 -40.95
N GLY A 134 -34.55 -30.54 -41.07
CA GLY A 134 -35.61 -29.81 -40.36
C GLY A 134 -35.50 -29.95 -38.83
N LEU A 135 -34.28 -29.98 -38.29
CA LEU A 135 -34.10 -30.14 -36.86
C LEU A 135 -34.65 -28.91 -36.14
N PRO A 136 -35.41 -29.08 -35.04
CA PRO A 136 -35.83 -27.94 -34.25
C PRO A 136 -34.56 -27.28 -33.70
N GLU A 137 -34.30 -26.06 -34.12
CA GLU A 137 -33.27 -25.22 -33.54
C GLU A 137 -33.70 -24.80 -32.14
N ILE A 138 -33.59 -25.74 -31.21
CA ILE A 138 -33.80 -25.50 -29.79
C ILE A 138 -32.67 -24.55 -29.38
N LEU A 139 -32.92 -23.23 -29.53
CA LEU A 139 -32.07 -22.08 -29.21
C LEU A 139 -30.78 -22.50 -28.51
N GLY A 140 -29.76 -22.76 -29.34
CA GLY A 140 -28.47 -23.24 -28.89
C GLY A 140 -27.90 -22.28 -27.87
N ALA A 141 -27.30 -22.81 -26.81
CA ALA A 141 -26.65 -21.99 -25.81
C ALA A 141 -25.53 -21.18 -26.47
N ASN A 142 -25.73 -19.87 -26.63
CA ASN A 142 -24.83 -18.99 -27.36
C ASN A 142 -23.97 -18.15 -26.41
N ILE A 143 -22.65 -18.32 -26.48
CA ILE A 143 -21.72 -17.60 -25.62
C ILE A 143 -21.54 -16.12 -26.00
N ASN A 144 -21.90 -15.75 -27.23
CA ASN A 144 -21.73 -14.42 -27.81
C ASN A 144 -22.96 -13.52 -27.60
N GLU A 145 -24.01 -14.00 -26.93
CA GLU A 145 -25.16 -13.18 -26.57
C GLU A 145 -24.74 -11.98 -25.71
N GLN A 146 -25.09 -10.76 -26.14
CA GLN A 146 -24.74 -9.52 -25.45
C GLN A 146 -25.79 -9.10 -24.41
N ILE A 147 -26.11 -10.00 -23.48
CA ILE A 147 -27.15 -9.73 -22.45
C ILE A 147 -26.56 -9.05 -21.22
N HIS A 148 -25.36 -9.44 -20.83
CA HIS A 148 -24.63 -8.80 -19.74
C HIS A 148 -23.42 -8.03 -20.28
N TRP A 149 -23.11 -6.91 -19.62
CA TRP A 149 -21.93 -6.09 -19.92
C TRP A 149 -20.61 -6.88 -19.82
N PHE A 150 -20.55 -7.85 -18.91
CA PHE A 150 -19.37 -8.67 -18.69
C PHE A 150 -19.40 -9.96 -19.55
N PRO A 151 -18.46 -10.16 -20.49
CA PRO A 151 -18.49 -11.31 -21.42
C PRO A 151 -18.44 -12.69 -20.73
N TRP A 152 -17.73 -12.80 -19.61
CA TRP A 152 -17.67 -14.06 -18.86
C TRP A 152 -19.01 -14.49 -18.25
N LEU A 153 -19.92 -13.55 -17.93
CA LEU A 153 -21.27 -13.89 -17.46
C LEU A 153 -22.12 -14.48 -18.59
N ASN A 154 -21.98 -13.99 -19.81
CA ASN A 154 -22.72 -14.51 -20.98
C ASN A 154 -22.28 -15.95 -21.27
N ARG A 155 -20.98 -16.23 -21.20
CA ARG A 155 -20.44 -17.60 -21.24
C ARG A 155 -21.06 -18.48 -20.16
N GLU A 156 -21.02 -18.06 -18.90
CA GLU A 156 -21.62 -18.81 -17.79
C GLU A 156 -23.11 -19.08 -18.00
N ARG A 157 -23.85 -18.10 -18.53
CA ARG A 157 -25.27 -18.24 -18.85
C ARG A 157 -25.52 -19.29 -19.93
N ALA A 158 -24.78 -19.25 -21.04
CA ALA A 158 -24.85 -20.24 -22.10
C ALA A 158 -24.60 -21.66 -21.56
N TYR A 159 -23.56 -21.84 -20.73
CA TYR A 159 -23.31 -23.13 -20.10
C TYR A 159 -24.47 -23.61 -19.23
N VAL A 160 -25.11 -22.73 -18.47
CA VAL A 160 -26.27 -23.09 -17.64
C VAL A 160 -27.52 -23.38 -18.50
N GLN A 161 -27.71 -22.67 -19.61
CA GLN A 161 -28.76 -22.98 -20.58
C GLN A 161 -28.59 -24.39 -21.15
N LEU A 162 -27.37 -24.75 -21.59
CA LEU A 162 -27.07 -26.09 -22.07
C LEU A 162 -27.34 -27.15 -20.99
N VAL A 163 -26.87 -26.94 -19.76
CA VAL A 163 -27.13 -27.84 -18.63
C VAL A 163 -28.63 -28.00 -18.35
N SER A 164 -29.38 -26.90 -18.39
CA SER A 164 -30.83 -26.92 -18.16
C SER A 164 -31.57 -27.74 -19.21
N LYS A 165 -31.14 -27.67 -20.47
CA LYS A 165 -31.68 -28.48 -21.57
C LYS A 165 -31.28 -29.94 -21.49
N LEU A 166 -30.02 -30.23 -21.17
CA LEU A 166 -29.51 -31.60 -21.02
C LEU A 166 -30.20 -32.38 -19.90
N LEU A 167 -30.59 -31.70 -18.82
CA LEU A 167 -31.24 -32.30 -17.65
C LEU A 167 -32.77 -32.14 -17.65
N ASP A 168 -33.33 -31.44 -18.63
CA ASP A 168 -34.76 -31.13 -18.71
C ASP A 168 -35.29 -30.43 -17.42
N VAL A 169 -34.63 -29.33 -17.06
CA VAL A 169 -34.94 -28.50 -15.89
C VAL A 169 -35.12 -27.04 -16.33
N GLU A 170 -35.96 -26.29 -15.64
CA GLU A 170 -36.11 -24.86 -15.87
C GLU A 170 -34.78 -24.10 -15.66
N PHE A 171 -34.39 -23.29 -16.64
CA PHE A 171 -33.17 -22.47 -16.61
C PHE A 171 -33.11 -21.59 -15.34
N ASP A 172 -34.24 -20.97 -14.98
CA ASP A 172 -34.34 -20.04 -13.86
C ASP A 172 -34.07 -20.69 -12.50
N ALA A 173 -34.45 -21.96 -12.33
CA ALA A 173 -34.22 -22.73 -11.11
C ALA A 173 -32.71 -22.86 -10.80
N ILE A 174 -31.89 -22.95 -11.85
CA ILE A 174 -30.44 -23.10 -11.75
C ILE A 174 -29.74 -21.72 -11.75
N TRP A 175 -30.09 -20.83 -12.69
CA TRP A 175 -29.41 -19.56 -12.91
C TRP A 175 -29.50 -18.59 -11.73
N LYS A 176 -30.68 -18.44 -11.11
CA LYS A 176 -30.87 -17.54 -9.95
C LYS A 176 -29.97 -17.91 -8.78
N ARG A 177 -29.67 -19.20 -8.60
CA ARG A 177 -28.75 -19.67 -7.56
C ARG A 177 -27.30 -19.44 -7.93
N HIS A 178 -26.90 -19.78 -9.16
CA HIS A 178 -25.53 -19.58 -9.65
C HIS A 178 -25.13 -18.10 -9.58
N ARG A 179 -26.01 -17.20 -10.04
CA ARG A 179 -25.81 -15.74 -9.97
C ARG A 179 -25.61 -15.25 -8.54
N ARG A 180 -26.40 -15.73 -7.57
CA ARG A 180 -26.23 -15.38 -6.15
C ARG A 180 -24.87 -15.84 -5.60
N GLN A 181 -24.37 -17.00 -6.00
CA GLN A 181 -23.05 -17.48 -5.59
C GLN A 181 -21.93 -16.64 -6.20
N LEU A 182 -22.03 -16.27 -7.48
CA LEU A 182 -21.05 -15.39 -8.14
C LEU A 182 -21.01 -14.01 -7.49
N ILE A 183 -22.18 -13.41 -7.21
CA ILE A 183 -22.27 -12.11 -6.54
C ILE A 183 -21.66 -12.18 -5.13
N ARG A 184 -21.97 -13.20 -4.33
CA ARG A 184 -21.38 -13.36 -2.99
C ARG A 184 -19.86 -13.47 -3.03
N LYS A 185 -19.31 -14.24 -3.98
CA LYS A 185 -17.86 -14.32 -4.17
C LYS A 185 -17.28 -12.97 -4.58
N ALA A 186 -17.88 -12.29 -5.56
CA ALA A 186 -17.42 -11.00 -6.03
C ALA A 186 -17.40 -9.95 -4.90
N ILE A 187 -18.47 -9.89 -4.10
CA ILE A 187 -18.55 -9.02 -2.92
C ILE A 187 -17.41 -9.35 -1.94
N ALA A 188 -17.20 -10.63 -1.61
CA ALA A 188 -16.12 -11.04 -0.71
C ALA A 188 -14.73 -10.66 -1.24
N TRP A 189 -14.47 -10.83 -2.54
CA TRP A 189 -13.22 -10.42 -3.18
C TRP A 189 -13.03 -8.90 -3.13
N VAL A 190 -14.06 -8.12 -3.43
CA VAL A 190 -14.01 -6.65 -3.40
C VAL A 190 -13.75 -6.12 -2.00
N PHE A 191 -14.43 -6.66 -0.98
CA PHE A 191 -14.15 -6.28 0.41
C PHE A 191 -12.74 -6.67 0.83
N GLY A 192 -12.28 -7.85 0.42
CA GLY A 192 -10.91 -8.32 0.69
C GLY A 192 -9.85 -7.40 0.08
N THR A 193 -9.99 -7.02 -1.19
CA THR A 193 -9.04 -6.11 -1.84
C THR A 193 -9.06 -4.71 -1.27
N LEU A 194 -10.25 -4.19 -0.90
CA LEU A 194 -10.37 -2.86 -0.28
C LEU A 194 -9.66 -2.80 1.08
N LEU A 195 -9.78 -3.86 1.90
CA LEU A 195 -9.07 -3.94 3.19
C LEU A 195 -7.54 -3.94 3.00
N VAL A 196 -7.03 -4.69 2.03
CA VAL A 196 -5.59 -4.72 1.72
C VAL A 196 -5.10 -3.34 1.25
N LEU A 197 -5.86 -2.68 0.38
CA LEU A 197 -5.54 -1.33 -0.08
C LEU A 197 -5.53 -0.32 1.08
N ALA A 198 -6.50 -0.39 1.98
CA ALA A 198 -6.55 0.48 3.16
C ALA A 198 -5.32 0.29 4.07
N ALA A 199 -4.88 -0.96 4.29
CA ALA A 199 -3.68 -1.26 5.05
C ALA A 199 -2.41 -0.70 4.38
N LEU A 200 -2.27 -0.87 3.05
CA LEU A 200 -1.14 -0.33 2.29
C LEU A 200 -1.10 1.21 2.34
N VAL A 201 -2.25 1.88 2.21
CA VAL A 201 -2.34 3.34 2.34
C VAL A 201 -1.96 3.78 3.76
N GLY A 202 -2.38 3.04 4.79
CA GLY A 202 -1.98 3.29 6.17
C GLY A 202 -0.47 3.21 6.37
N LEU A 203 0.18 2.17 5.83
CA LEU A 203 1.64 2.00 5.89
C LEU A 203 2.38 3.11 5.12
N TRP A 204 1.90 3.47 3.92
CA TRP A 204 2.50 4.53 3.12
C TRP A 204 2.44 5.88 3.83
N ARG A 205 1.30 6.23 4.46
CA ARG A 205 1.15 7.46 5.24
C ARG A 205 2.13 7.56 6.42
N GLN A 206 2.43 6.45 7.10
CA GLN A 206 3.41 6.45 8.20
C GLN A 206 4.86 6.68 7.72
N GLY A 207 5.14 6.36 6.46
CA GLY A 207 6.45 6.55 5.84
C GLY A 207 6.65 7.91 5.19
N LEU A 208 5.61 8.75 5.09
CA LEU A 208 5.77 10.10 4.54
C LEU A 208 6.70 10.91 5.44
N PRO A 209 7.67 11.63 4.87
CA PRO A 209 8.50 12.54 5.63
C PRO A 209 7.74 13.82 5.99
N MET A 210 8.12 14.41 7.12
CA MET A 210 7.75 15.78 7.48
C MET A 210 8.99 16.59 7.80
N ASP A 211 8.84 17.91 7.72
CA ASP A 211 9.87 18.84 8.17
C ASP A 211 9.49 19.36 9.56
N VAL A 212 10.47 19.39 10.47
CA VAL A 212 10.28 19.84 11.84
C VAL A 212 10.99 21.17 12.01
N VAL A 213 10.22 22.19 12.38
CA VAL A 213 10.73 23.52 12.70
C VAL A 213 10.95 23.59 14.20
N LEU A 214 12.19 23.88 14.62
CA LEU A 214 12.53 24.10 16.02
C LEU A 214 12.83 25.56 16.27
N ARG A 215 12.21 26.11 17.31
CA ARG A 215 12.47 27.47 17.82
C ARG A 215 12.93 27.40 19.27
N VAL A 216 13.77 28.35 19.63
CA VAL A 216 14.28 28.51 20.99
C VAL A 216 13.64 29.73 21.63
N ASN A 217 13.40 29.68 22.94
CA ASN A 217 12.84 30.78 23.71
C ASN A 217 13.66 31.01 24.98
N GLU A 218 14.09 32.25 25.21
CA GLU A 218 14.80 32.59 26.45
C GLU A 218 13.82 32.75 27.61
N THR A 219 14.07 32.03 28.71
CA THR A 219 13.28 32.15 29.94
C THR A 219 13.94 32.99 31.03
N SER A 220 15.20 33.38 30.84
CA SER A 220 15.95 34.25 31.75
C SER A 220 15.48 35.70 31.70
N VAL A 221 15.90 36.49 32.70
CA VAL A 221 15.64 37.94 32.74
C VAL A 221 16.32 38.60 31.53
N HIS A 222 15.54 39.30 30.72
CA HIS A 222 16.05 40.02 29.56
C HIS A 222 16.96 41.17 30.01
N ASN A 223 18.14 41.26 29.39
CA ASN A 223 19.12 42.30 29.67
C ASN A 223 19.72 42.81 28.35
N ASP A 224 19.42 44.06 28.01
CA ASP A 224 19.83 44.73 26.76
C ASP A 224 21.35 44.93 26.64
N TYR A 225 22.08 44.86 27.75
CA TYR A 225 23.54 45.05 27.77
C TYR A 225 24.32 43.79 27.41
N LEU A 226 23.65 42.64 27.32
CA LEU A 226 24.26 41.34 26.99
C LEU A 226 24.05 40.99 25.52
N PRO A 227 24.94 40.21 24.90
CA PRO A 227 24.76 39.79 23.52
C PRO A 227 23.54 38.85 23.39
N GLU A 228 22.83 38.97 22.28
CA GLU A 228 21.82 37.99 21.88
C GLU A 228 22.48 36.64 21.57
N MET A 229 21.70 35.55 21.64
CA MET A 229 22.19 34.23 21.27
C MET A 229 22.63 34.20 19.81
N GLN A 230 23.84 33.70 19.58
CA GLN A 230 24.41 33.47 18.26
C GLN A 230 24.97 32.06 18.18
N ASP A 231 24.83 31.47 16.99
CA ASP A 231 25.40 30.17 16.62
C ASP A 231 25.15 29.04 17.66
N ALA A 232 23.92 28.95 18.16
CA ALA A 232 23.53 27.87 19.06
C ALA A 232 23.44 26.54 18.29
N VAL A 233 24.10 25.51 18.79
CA VAL A 233 24.07 24.17 18.23
C VAL A 233 22.85 23.43 18.78
N VAL A 234 21.93 23.08 17.89
CA VAL A 234 20.71 22.35 18.21
C VAL A 234 20.83 20.93 17.68
N THR A 235 20.71 19.94 18.57
CA THR A 235 20.71 18.53 18.23
C THR A 235 19.37 17.90 18.52
N LEU A 236 18.76 17.27 17.52
CA LEU A 236 17.55 16.46 17.62
C LEU A 236 17.95 14.98 17.58
N SER A 237 17.69 14.26 18.67
CA SER A 237 18.03 12.86 18.83
C SER A 237 16.79 11.97 18.66
N LEU A 238 16.72 11.27 17.53
CA LEU A 238 15.74 10.22 17.24
C LEU A 238 16.35 8.84 17.58
N PRO A 239 15.55 7.79 17.82
CA PRO A 239 16.04 6.47 18.20
C PRO A 239 17.09 5.86 17.26
N ASN A 240 17.04 6.20 15.97
CA ASN A 240 17.93 5.63 14.95
C ASN A 240 18.78 6.69 14.23
N LYS A 241 18.66 7.98 14.59
CA LYS A 241 19.32 9.07 13.88
C LYS A 241 19.43 10.29 14.79
N THR A 242 20.59 10.92 14.80
CA THR A 242 20.79 12.25 15.39
C THR A 242 20.99 13.25 14.27
N GLU A 243 20.30 14.38 14.36
CA GLU A 243 20.42 15.48 13.42
C GLU A 243 20.90 16.71 14.19
N THR A 244 21.89 17.42 13.65
CA THR A 244 22.44 18.61 14.29
C THR A 244 22.46 19.75 13.29
N ASP A 245 22.05 20.94 13.72
CA ASP A 245 22.07 22.15 12.91
C ASP A 245 22.28 23.38 13.82
N THR A 246 22.63 24.51 13.22
CA THR A 246 23.05 25.72 13.94
C THR A 246 22.00 26.82 13.82
N LEU A 247 21.50 27.29 14.97
CA LEU A 247 20.63 28.45 15.08
C LEU A 247 21.48 29.74 15.15
N ARG A 248 21.45 30.54 14.09
CA ARG A 248 22.27 31.76 13.99
C ARG A 248 21.78 32.94 14.84
N ALA A 249 20.47 33.01 15.10
CA ALA A 249 19.83 34.10 15.83
C ALA A 249 18.60 33.60 16.59
N MET A 250 18.22 34.28 17.69
CA MET A 250 17.10 33.90 18.55
C MET A 250 15.76 33.82 17.82
N ASP A 251 15.44 34.81 16.99
CA ASP A 251 14.21 34.84 16.18
C ASP A 251 14.23 33.86 14.99
N GLY A 252 15.36 33.20 14.80
CA GLY A 252 15.54 32.17 13.79
C GLY A 252 14.79 30.88 14.10
N HIS A 253 15.01 29.90 13.24
CA HIS A 253 14.54 28.55 13.45
C HIS A 253 15.53 27.57 12.84
N VAL A 254 15.53 26.36 13.39
CA VAL A 254 16.23 25.22 12.82
C VAL A 254 15.23 24.36 12.07
N LEU A 255 15.59 23.90 10.86
CA LEU A 255 14.72 23.09 10.01
C LEU A 255 15.30 21.69 9.84
N PHE A 256 14.74 20.73 10.56
CA PHE A 256 15.08 19.33 10.39
C PHE A 256 14.20 18.72 9.30
N ARG A 257 14.81 18.44 8.14
CA ARG A 257 14.10 17.90 6.98
C ARG A 257 13.97 16.39 7.05
N ASN A 258 12.95 15.87 6.35
CA ASN A 258 12.82 14.44 6.09
C ASN A 258 12.70 13.57 7.38
N ILE A 259 12.02 14.09 8.40
CA ILE A 259 11.77 13.39 9.65
C ILE A 259 10.60 12.41 9.44
N PRO A 260 10.78 11.10 9.71
CA PRO A 260 9.73 10.12 9.48
C PRO A 260 8.46 10.39 10.31
N HIS A 261 7.29 10.40 9.68
CA HIS A 261 6.02 10.70 10.36
C HIS A 261 5.67 9.73 11.50
N LYS A 262 6.24 8.52 11.51
CA LYS A 262 6.14 7.56 12.63
C LYS A 262 6.64 8.09 13.98
N TYR A 263 7.40 9.20 13.99
CA TYR A 263 7.87 9.87 15.21
C TYR A 263 6.98 11.03 15.65
N LEU A 264 5.97 11.43 14.87
CA LEU A 264 5.00 12.46 15.27
C LEU A 264 4.33 12.05 16.59
N ASN A 265 4.19 13.01 17.51
CA ASN A 265 3.62 12.82 18.84
C ASN A 265 4.35 11.76 19.69
N LYS A 266 5.65 11.55 19.45
CA LYS A 266 6.51 10.75 20.34
C LYS A 266 7.50 11.66 21.08
N PRO A 267 7.90 11.26 22.30
CA PRO A 267 8.96 11.96 23.02
C PRO A 267 10.28 11.79 22.26
N VAL A 268 10.97 12.90 22.03
CA VAL A 268 12.30 12.96 21.43
C VAL A 268 13.21 13.82 22.30
N GLN A 269 14.48 13.48 22.33
CA GLN A 269 15.46 14.24 23.08
C GLN A 269 16.00 15.37 22.20
N VAL A 270 16.10 16.56 22.78
CA VAL A 270 16.61 17.76 22.12
C VAL A 270 17.63 18.41 23.04
N THR A 271 18.81 18.66 22.47
CA THR A 271 19.91 19.31 23.17
C THR A 271 20.23 20.62 22.48
N VAL A 272 20.24 21.71 23.24
CA VAL A 272 20.66 23.05 22.77
C VAL A 272 21.90 23.46 23.53
N SER A 273 22.98 23.74 22.82
CA SER A 273 24.26 24.18 23.39
C SER A 273 24.68 25.49 22.74
N CYS A 274 25.02 26.48 23.56
CA CYS A 274 25.51 27.78 23.12
C CYS A 274 26.49 28.29 24.17
N ARG A 275 27.41 29.18 23.76
CA ARG A 275 28.48 29.69 24.63
C ARG A 275 27.94 30.49 25.84
N ASP A 276 26.94 31.34 25.61
CA ASP A 276 26.43 32.28 26.61
C ASP A 276 25.23 31.72 27.41
N PHE A 277 24.79 30.48 27.12
CA PHE A 277 23.59 29.86 27.68
C PHE A 277 23.88 28.51 28.30
N LEU A 278 23.08 28.12 29.29
CA LEU A 278 23.17 26.80 29.89
C LEU A 278 22.81 25.74 28.85
N THR A 279 23.62 24.68 28.79
CA THR A 279 23.32 23.54 27.93
C THR A 279 22.01 22.91 28.37
N THR A 280 21.02 22.95 27.48
CA THR A 280 19.66 22.51 27.77
C THR A 280 19.44 21.16 27.11
N ASP A 281 19.32 20.11 27.91
CA ASP A 281 18.97 18.76 27.44
C ASP A 281 17.57 18.39 27.94
N THR A 282 16.60 18.34 27.02
CA THR A 282 15.18 18.18 27.36
C THR A 282 14.49 17.19 26.44
N THR A 283 13.45 16.53 26.95
CA THR A 283 12.57 15.66 26.15
C THR A 283 11.30 16.42 25.77
N VAL A 284 11.01 16.53 24.49
CA VAL A 284 9.85 17.24 23.94
C VAL A 284 9.02 16.31 23.05
N MET A 285 7.72 16.57 22.96
CA MET A 285 6.86 15.84 22.03
C MET A 285 7.09 16.36 20.62
N LEU A 286 7.50 15.48 19.71
CA LEU A 286 7.78 15.85 18.33
C LEU A 286 6.49 16.26 17.61
N THR A 287 6.44 17.51 17.17
CA THR A 287 5.39 18.08 16.33
C THR A 287 6.04 18.85 15.17
N GLU A 288 5.27 19.38 14.24
CA GLU A 288 5.82 20.21 13.14
C GLU A 288 6.52 21.48 13.65
N LEU A 289 6.12 21.98 14.83
CA LEU A 289 6.73 23.13 15.48
C LEU A 289 7.10 22.79 16.93
N VAL A 290 8.39 22.60 17.18
CA VAL A 290 8.95 22.36 18.50
C VAL A 290 9.48 23.67 19.09
N LYS A 291 9.17 23.93 20.35
CA LYS A 291 9.71 25.06 21.11
C LYS A 291 10.52 24.55 22.29
N VAL A 292 11.75 25.03 22.42
CA VAL A 292 12.65 24.69 23.52
C VAL A 292 12.97 25.94 24.32
N ASN A 293 12.82 25.84 25.63
CA ASN A 293 13.16 26.93 26.55
C ASN A 293 14.62 26.81 26.97
N VAL A 294 15.37 27.90 26.86
CA VAL A 294 16.79 27.98 27.27
C VAL A 294 16.94 29.09 28.31
N ALA A 295 17.93 28.94 29.19
CA ALA A 295 18.28 29.94 30.18
C ALA A 295 19.72 30.40 29.96
N ARG A 296 19.95 31.70 30.07
CA ARG A 296 21.28 32.29 30.01
C ARG A 296 22.14 31.81 31.18
N ASP A 297 23.42 31.58 30.93
CA ASP A 297 24.36 31.18 31.98
C ASP A 297 24.81 32.44 32.74
N PRO A 298 24.43 32.62 34.02
CA PRO A 298 24.79 33.81 34.78
C PRO A 298 26.29 33.89 35.07
N ALA A 299 27.04 32.79 34.99
CA ALA A 299 28.47 32.79 35.30
C ALA A 299 29.30 33.53 34.22
N VAL A 300 28.89 33.48 32.95
CA VAL A 300 29.69 33.96 31.82
C VAL A 300 29.97 35.47 31.91
N TYR A 301 28.96 36.27 32.27
CA TYR A 301 29.07 37.74 32.43
C TYR A 301 28.82 38.22 33.86
N GLY A 302 28.65 37.30 34.80
CA GLY A 302 28.40 37.59 36.21
C GLY A 302 29.60 37.36 37.10
N ASP A 303 30.41 36.33 36.82
CA ASP A 303 31.56 35.99 37.64
C ASP A 303 32.79 36.76 37.16
N ILE A 304 33.06 37.88 37.82
CA ILE A 304 34.28 38.66 37.63
C ILE A 304 35.37 38.05 38.51
N ARG A 305 36.43 37.54 37.88
CA ARG A 305 37.61 37.01 38.56
C ARG A 305 38.87 37.50 37.87
N PHE A 306 39.72 38.18 38.60
CA PHE A 306 41.03 38.59 38.10
C PHE A 306 42.04 38.73 39.23
N ARG A 307 43.33 38.70 38.90
CA ARG A 307 44.42 38.94 39.85
C ARG A 307 45.07 40.29 39.61
N ILE A 308 45.54 40.93 40.68
CA ILE A 308 46.32 42.17 40.58
C ILE A 308 47.80 41.82 40.69
N TYR A 309 48.57 42.15 39.66
CA TYR A 309 50.00 41.87 39.60
C TYR A 309 50.81 43.17 39.57
N ASP A 310 51.83 43.24 40.42
CA ASP A 310 52.80 44.33 40.43
C ASP A 310 54.06 43.93 39.65
N PRO A 311 54.32 44.53 38.48
CA PRO A 311 55.48 44.20 37.66
C PRO A 311 56.82 44.67 38.27
N GLN A 312 56.81 45.60 39.24
CA GLN A 312 58.04 46.09 39.87
C GLN A 312 58.52 45.17 40.99
N THR A 313 57.59 44.58 41.74
CA THR A 313 57.91 43.66 42.86
C THR A 313 57.75 42.19 42.49
N GLU A 314 57.32 41.89 41.26
CA GLU A 314 57.03 40.54 40.75
C GLU A 314 56.09 39.73 41.65
N GLN A 315 55.12 40.39 42.30
CA GLN A 315 54.21 39.78 43.27
C GLN A 315 52.76 40.15 43.01
N TYR A 316 51.86 39.24 43.39
CA TYR A 316 50.44 39.53 43.43
C TYR A 316 50.11 40.37 44.66
N LEU A 317 49.30 41.41 44.48
CA LEU A 317 48.97 42.35 45.56
C LEU A 317 47.75 41.87 46.34
N SER A 318 47.94 41.61 47.63
CA SER A 318 46.87 41.28 48.57
C SER A 318 46.34 42.51 49.31
N GLY A 319 45.06 42.49 49.71
CA GLY A 319 44.43 43.57 50.47
C GLY A 319 44.19 44.88 49.69
N VAL A 320 44.24 44.85 48.36
CA VAL A 320 43.96 46.01 47.51
C VAL A 320 42.44 46.21 47.44
N GLU A 321 42.00 47.43 47.72
CA GLU A 321 40.60 47.84 47.57
C GLU A 321 40.32 48.15 46.10
N VAL A 322 39.32 47.47 45.53
CA VAL A 322 38.87 47.66 44.15
C VAL A 322 37.38 47.97 44.13
N LEU A 323 37.03 49.05 43.45
CA LEU A 323 35.67 49.46 43.15
C LEU A 323 35.30 48.99 41.74
N ILE A 324 34.30 48.11 41.64
CA ILE A 324 33.76 47.60 40.38
C ILE A 324 32.27 47.97 40.35
N GLU A 325 31.88 48.82 39.40
CA GLU A 325 30.48 49.27 39.25
C GLU A 325 29.82 49.78 40.56
N GLY A 326 30.61 50.47 41.40
CA GLY A 326 30.13 51.01 42.68
C GLY A 326 30.10 50.01 43.85
N GLN A 327 30.57 48.78 43.65
CA GLN A 327 30.76 47.78 44.71
C GLN A 327 32.24 47.67 45.07
N THR A 328 32.54 47.76 46.36
CA THR A 328 33.91 47.65 46.88
C THR A 328 34.23 46.19 47.23
N VAL A 329 35.34 45.68 46.69
CA VAL A 329 35.85 44.32 46.89
C VAL A 329 37.34 44.39 47.24
N TRP A 330 37.82 43.44 48.06
CA TRP A 330 39.23 43.36 48.45
C TRP A 330 39.91 42.15 47.79
N SER A 331 41.18 42.30 47.41
CA SER A 331 41.98 41.18 46.93
C SER A 331 42.40 40.25 48.08
N ASP A 332 42.32 38.94 47.85
CA ASP A 332 42.70 37.92 48.83
C ASP A 332 44.23 37.80 49.01
N GLU A 333 44.68 36.84 49.84
CA GLU A 333 46.11 36.58 50.09
C GLU A 333 46.90 36.19 48.83
N THR A 334 46.21 35.74 47.77
CA THR A 334 46.79 35.39 46.47
C THR A 334 46.64 36.51 45.43
N GLY A 335 46.07 37.65 45.83
CA GLY A 335 45.79 38.80 44.99
C GLY A 335 44.59 38.63 44.05
N LEU A 336 43.74 37.62 44.27
CA LEU A 336 42.53 37.36 43.50
C LEU A 336 41.37 38.23 44.02
N VAL A 337 40.69 38.90 43.09
CA VAL A 337 39.45 39.63 43.32
C VAL A 337 38.31 38.82 42.70
N THR A 338 37.26 38.58 43.47
CA THR A 338 36.06 37.85 43.00
C THR A 338 34.81 38.67 43.28
N LEU A 339 33.96 38.82 42.27
CA LEU A 339 32.66 39.49 42.40
C LEU A 339 31.63 38.79 41.51
N THR A 340 30.44 38.54 42.05
CA THR A 340 29.32 37.96 41.29
C THR A 340 28.21 39.00 41.13
N ILE A 341 27.90 39.34 39.88
CA ILE A 341 26.86 40.32 39.52
C ILE A 341 25.59 39.58 39.08
N PRO A 342 24.40 39.92 39.61
CA PRO A 342 23.15 39.29 39.22
C PRO A 342 22.80 39.60 37.75
N LEU A 343 22.21 38.63 37.05
CA LEU A 343 21.95 38.66 35.59
C LEU A 343 21.33 39.98 35.08
N ALA A 344 20.41 40.57 35.83
CA ALA A 344 19.72 41.81 35.44
C ALA A 344 20.63 43.06 35.40
N ALA A 345 21.74 43.05 36.14
CA ALA A 345 22.69 44.16 36.22
C ALA A 345 23.98 43.90 35.40
N GLN A 346 24.11 42.73 34.78
CA GLN A 346 25.34 42.37 34.06
C GLN A 346 25.55 43.22 32.80
N LYS A 347 26.82 43.51 32.49
CA LYS A 347 27.26 44.27 31.31
C LYS A 347 28.49 43.59 30.69
N LYS A 348 28.79 43.94 29.44
CA LYS A 348 30.03 43.50 28.76
C LYS A 348 31.28 44.18 29.32
N THR A 349 31.13 45.41 29.82
CA THR A 349 32.24 46.22 30.32
C THR A 349 31.90 46.84 31.66
N TYR A 350 32.86 46.78 32.60
CA TYR A 350 32.75 47.38 33.92
C TYR A 350 33.90 48.34 34.15
N PRO A 351 33.65 49.59 34.56
CA PRO A 351 34.71 50.49 34.99
C PRO A 351 35.31 49.99 36.30
N ILE A 352 36.64 50.05 36.41
CA ILE A 352 37.39 49.63 37.60
C ILE A 352 38.18 50.81 38.15
N MET A 353 38.15 50.99 39.47
CA MET A 353 39.04 51.88 40.19
C MET A 353 39.65 51.11 41.36
N ALA A 354 40.94 51.26 41.62
CA ALA A 354 41.57 50.67 42.80
C ALA A 354 42.28 51.73 43.63
N SER A 355 42.60 51.41 44.88
CA SER A 355 43.44 52.25 45.74
C SER A 355 44.88 52.42 45.22
N VAL A 356 45.24 51.66 44.18
CA VAL A 356 46.54 51.64 43.50
C VAL A 356 46.32 51.97 42.02
N PRO A 357 47.20 52.74 41.33
CA PRO A 357 47.04 53.04 39.92
C PRO A 357 47.14 51.76 39.06
N LEU A 358 46.11 51.48 38.26
CA LEU A 358 46.01 50.31 37.38
C LEU A 358 46.26 50.71 35.93
N HIS A 359 46.82 49.80 35.13
CA HIS A 359 47.06 50.03 33.70
C HIS A 359 45.77 50.00 32.88
N GLU A 360 44.73 49.33 33.39
CA GLU A 360 43.42 49.19 32.78
C GLU A 360 42.34 49.85 33.66
N ASP A 361 41.52 50.72 33.07
CA ASP A 361 40.43 51.41 33.76
C ASP A 361 39.07 50.71 33.54
N SER A 362 39.03 49.63 32.77
CA SER A 362 37.80 48.91 32.42
C SER A 362 38.06 47.43 32.16
N LEU A 363 37.18 46.59 32.67
CA LEU A 363 37.20 45.13 32.52
C LEU A 363 36.18 44.68 31.49
N TYR A 364 36.61 43.80 30.59
CA TYR A 364 35.80 43.23 29.51
C TYR A 364 35.45 41.77 29.85
N LEU A 365 34.16 41.44 29.91
CA LEU A 365 33.68 40.08 30.12
C LEU A 365 33.35 39.35 28.80
N PRO A 366 33.56 38.01 28.74
CA PRO A 366 34.03 37.13 29.81
C PRO A 366 35.54 37.22 30.06
N CYS A 367 35.96 37.29 31.33
CA CYS A 367 37.36 37.19 31.74
C CYS A 367 37.82 35.73 31.67
N GLY A 368 39.02 35.48 31.15
CA GLY A 368 39.63 34.15 31.24
C GLY A 368 40.10 33.83 32.67
N ASP A 369 40.27 32.55 33.00
CA ASP A 369 40.71 32.08 34.33
C ASP A 369 42.07 32.64 34.78
N THR A 370 42.86 33.16 33.85
CA THR A 370 44.18 33.75 34.07
C THR A 370 44.21 35.26 33.83
N TYR A 371 43.06 35.94 33.89
CA TYR A 371 43.02 37.39 33.67
C TYR A 371 43.73 38.12 34.82
N CYS A 372 44.74 38.94 34.47
CA CYS A 372 45.54 39.71 35.41
C CYS A 372 45.50 41.18 35.02
N ILE A 373 45.25 42.05 36.00
CA ILE A 373 45.36 43.49 35.85
C ILE A 373 46.71 43.94 36.42
N PHE A 374 47.43 44.73 35.63
CA PHE A 374 48.75 45.23 36.01
C PHE A 374 48.65 46.56 36.74
N ARG A 375 49.44 46.71 37.80
CA ARG A 375 49.73 48.01 38.40
C ARG A 375 50.60 48.85 37.45
N GLN A 376 50.34 50.17 37.39
CA GLN A 376 51.19 51.14 36.66
C GLN A 376 52.54 51.39 37.33
#